data_AF-A0A9E1Q2Z9-F1
#
_entry.id   AF-A0A9E1Q2Z9-F1
#
_cell.length_a   1.000
_cell.length_b   1.000
_cell.length_c   1.000
_cell.angle_alpha   90.00
_cell.angle_beta   90.00
_cell.angle_gamma   90.00
#
_symmetry.space_group_name_H-M   'P 1'
#
loop_
_entity.id
_entity.type
_entity.pdbx_description
1 polymer ?
#
loop_
_entity_poly.entity_id
_entity_poly.type
_entity_poly.pdbx_seq_one_letter_code
_entity_poly.pdbx_strand_id
1 'polypeptide(L)'
;LAEQARGLATAAQNTSDPTQRAALQDQFNEVTNQINGIAQDSGFGGTNLVQSSPDDLEIVLNEDGSSTDTVQGIDSSAAGLGFTTADFSTDAGIEAALSQASTAVDTVRTSSATLASNSSALQTRINFTEDLANTLESGAAKLTDADLNEEAANRLSLQTRQALGNNALGLAAQSERAILGLFG
;
A
#
# COMPACT_ATOMS: atom_id res chain seq x y z
N LEU A 1 -4.64 -20.37 16.25
CA LEU A 1 -4.34 -20.40 17.71
C LEU A 1 -5.57 -20.14 18.57
N ALA A 2 -6.32 -19.04 18.41
CA ALA A 2 -7.54 -18.81 19.22
C ALA A 2 -8.58 -19.95 19.09
N GLU A 3 -8.81 -20.49 17.89
CA GLU A 3 -9.66 -21.67 17.70
C GLU A 3 -9.13 -22.94 18.38
N GLN A 4 -7.80 -23.08 18.46
CA GLN A 4 -7.14 -24.18 19.17
C GLN A 4 -7.32 -24.04 20.68
N ALA A 5 -7.13 -22.83 21.23
CA ALA A 5 -7.42 -22.51 22.64
C ALA A 5 -8.88 -22.86 22.98
N ARG A 6 -9.83 -22.52 22.10
CA ARG A 6 -11.24 -22.90 22.25
C ARG A 6 -11.42 -24.42 22.29
N GLY A 7 -10.77 -25.16 21.39
CA GLY A 7 -10.80 -26.62 21.37
C GLY A 7 -10.24 -27.25 22.66
N LEU A 8 -9.16 -26.70 23.21
CA LEU A 8 -8.58 -27.14 24.48
C LEU A 8 -9.51 -26.88 25.67
N ALA A 9 -10.16 -25.71 25.72
CA ALA A 9 -11.15 -25.42 26.75
C ALA A 9 -12.38 -26.36 26.64
N THR A 10 -12.86 -26.66 25.42
CA THR A 10 -13.92 -27.66 25.21
C THR A 10 -13.48 -29.05 25.66
N ALA A 11 -12.25 -29.46 25.39
CA ALA A 11 -11.73 -30.74 25.86
C ALA A 11 -11.69 -30.80 27.40
N ALA A 12 -11.31 -29.70 28.06
CA ALA A 12 -11.28 -29.61 29.52
C ALA A 12 -12.68 -29.71 30.14
N GLN A 13 -13.69 -29.13 29.48
CA GLN A 13 -15.09 -29.21 29.90
C GLN A 13 -15.63 -30.65 29.87
N ASN A 14 -15.12 -31.49 28.97
CA ASN A 14 -15.58 -32.87 28.77
C ASN A 14 -14.92 -33.90 29.69
N THR A 15 -13.98 -33.49 30.55
CA THR A 15 -13.33 -34.37 31.54
C THR A 15 -13.50 -33.81 32.94
N SER A 16 -13.56 -34.70 33.93
CA SER A 16 -13.54 -34.35 35.36
C SER A 16 -12.24 -34.78 36.06
N ASP A 17 -11.30 -35.40 35.34
CA ASP A 17 -9.98 -35.79 35.88
C ASP A 17 -9.12 -34.53 36.10
N PRO A 18 -8.74 -34.21 37.36
CA PRO A 18 -7.92 -33.04 37.66
C PRO A 18 -6.56 -33.04 36.97
N THR A 19 -5.96 -34.23 36.78
CA THR A 19 -4.65 -34.36 36.10
C THR A 19 -4.78 -34.01 34.63
N GLN A 20 -5.86 -34.45 33.99
CA GLN A 20 -6.13 -34.16 32.59
C GLN A 20 -6.48 -32.67 32.39
N ARG A 21 -7.27 -32.07 33.28
CA ARG A 21 -7.59 -30.64 33.26
C ARG A 21 -6.33 -29.77 33.41
N ALA A 22 -5.43 -30.13 34.32
CA ALA A 22 -4.16 -29.43 34.48
C ALA A 22 -3.31 -29.49 33.20
N ALA A 23 -3.17 -30.67 32.58
CA ALA A 23 -2.42 -30.80 31.33
C ALA A 23 -3.04 -29.98 30.17
N LEU A 24 -4.37 -29.91 30.10
CA LEU A 24 -5.07 -29.09 29.10
C LEU A 24 -4.92 -27.59 29.37
N GLN A 25 -4.87 -27.18 30.64
CA GLN A 25 -4.58 -25.79 31.02
C GLN A 25 -3.18 -25.38 30.59
N ASP A 26 -2.18 -26.24 30.79
CA ASP A 26 -0.81 -25.99 30.36
C ASP A 26 -0.73 -25.81 28.84
N GLN A 27 -1.42 -26.66 28.08
CA GLN A 27 -1.53 -26.51 26.62
C GLN A 27 -2.27 -25.23 26.21
N PHE A 28 -3.32 -24.85 26.93
CA PHE A 28 -4.07 -23.62 26.67
C PHE A 28 -3.18 -22.39 26.89
N ASN A 29 -2.44 -22.36 27.99
CA ASN A 29 -1.49 -21.29 28.32
C ASN A 29 -0.33 -21.22 27.31
N GLU A 30 0.14 -22.36 26.82
CA GLU A 30 1.13 -22.39 25.76
C GLU A 30 0.59 -21.78 24.45
N VAL A 31 -0.66 -22.10 24.09
CA VAL A 31 -1.30 -21.49 22.91
C VAL A 31 -1.47 -19.98 23.08
N THR A 32 -1.84 -19.47 24.26
CA THR A 32 -1.93 -18.02 24.50
C THR A 32 -0.57 -17.34 24.48
N ASN A 33 0.50 -18.01 24.94
CA ASN A 33 1.87 -17.54 24.78
C ASN A 33 2.30 -17.48 23.31
N GLN A 34 1.94 -18.48 22.51
CA GLN A 34 2.20 -18.47 21.07
C GLN A 34 1.45 -17.34 20.35
N ILE A 35 0.23 -16.99 20.79
CA ILE A 35 -0.49 -15.81 20.29
C ILE A 35 0.34 -14.54 20.55
N ASN A 36 0.85 -14.37 21.77
CA ASN A 36 1.72 -13.22 22.10
C ASN A 36 2.99 -13.19 21.24
N GLY A 37 3.64 -14.33 21.05
CA GLY A 37 4.85 -14.42 20.22
C GLY A 37 4.59 -14.01 18.77
N ILE A 38 3.53 -14.53 18.14
CA ILE A 38 3.17 -14.15 16.77
C ILE A 38 2.81 -12.66 16.69
N ALA A 39 2.00 -12.15 17.63
CA ALA A 39 1.64 -10.74 17.65
C ALA A 39 2.87 -9.84 17.76
N GLN A 40 3.85 -10.22 18.59
CA GLN A 40 5.12 -9.49 18.76
C GLN A 40 6.02 -9.57 17.52
N ASP A 41 6.12 -10.73 16.87
CA ASP A 41 7.02 -10.97 15.74
C ASP A 41 6.47 -10.46 14.39
N SER A 42 5.20 -10.06 14.32
CA SER A 42 4.51 -9.65 13.08
C SER A 42 4.86 -8.23 12.58
N GLY A 43 6.02 -7.69 12.97
CA GLY A 43 6.46 -6.36 12.54
C GLY A 43 6.93 -6.32 11.07
N PHE A 44 6.68 -5.21 10.39
CA PHE A 44 7.20 -4.92 9.05
C PHE A 44 7.81 -3.52 9.00
N GLY A 45 9.05 -3.41 8.51
CA GLY A 45 9.70 -2.11 8.32
C GLY A 45 9.90 -1.29 9.61
N GLY A 46 9.81 -1.91 10.79
CA GLY A 46 9.88 -1.23 12.09
C GLY A 46 8.53 -0.87 12.70
N THR A 47 7.41 -1.14 12.02
CA THR A 47 6.04 -0.93 12.51
C THR A 47 5.38 -2.28 12.80
N ASN A 48 4.69 -2.41 13.91
CA ASN A 48 3.87 -3.58 14.20
C ASN A 48 2.44 -3.16 14.59
N LEU A 49 1.50 -3.42 13.70
CA LEU A 49 0.09 -3.05 13.85
C LEU A 49 -0.70 -3.98 14.77
N VAL A 50 -0.13 -5.12 15.21
CA VAL A 50 -0.90 -6.18 15.89
C VAL A 50 -0.33 -6.63 17.24
N GLN A 51 0.78 -6.04 17.67
CA GLN A 51 1.38 -6.30 18.99
C GLN A 51 0.53 -5.75 20.15
N SER A 52 0.95 -6.04 21.38
CA SER A 52 0.26 -5.61 22.63
C SER A 52 0.12 -4.09 22.78
N SER A 53 1.12 -3.34 22.33
CA SER A 53 1.06 -1.88 22.18
C SER A 53 1.24 -1.58 20.70
N PRO A 54 0.18 -1.73 19.89
CA PRO A 54 0.32 -1.68 18.45
C PRO A 54 0.69 -0.27 18.01
N ASP A 55 1.52 -0.20 16.97
CA ASP A 55 1.84 1.05 16.31
C ASP A 55 0.69 1.43 15.36
N ASP A 56 0.59 2.72 15.04
CA ASP A 56 -0.24 3.19 13.94
C ASP A 56 0.64 3.43 12.70
N LEU A 57 0.09 3.15 11.51
CA LEU A 57 0.75 3.43 10.24
C LEU A 57 0.10 4.63 9.55
N GLU A 58 0.78 5.77 9.57
CA GLU A 58 0.40 6.93 8.76
C GLU A 58 0.87 6.73 7.31
N ILE A 59 -0.04 7.04 6.38
CA ILE A 59 0.16 6.89 4.94
C ILE A 59 -0.14 8.22 4.29
N VAL A 60 0.83 8.74 3.55
CA VAL A 60 0.66 9.94 2.73
C VAL A 60 0.00 9.55 1.41
N LEU A 61 -1.07 10.26 1.05
CA LEU A 61 -1.91 9.95 -0.12
C LEU A 61 -1.69 10.90 -1.31
N ASN A 62 -0.84 11.91 -1.17
CA ASN A 62 -0.55 12.89 -2.20
C ASN A 62 0.88 13.44 -2.10
N GLU A 63 1.34 14.10 -3.16
CA GLU A 63 2.75 14.47 -3.35
C GLU A 63 3.25 15.55 -2.38
N ASP A 64 2.34 16.41 -1.90
CA ASP A 64 2.68 17.50 -0.99
C ASP A 64 2.52 17.14 0.50
N GLY A 65 2.07 15.92 0.81
CA GLY A 65 1.89 15.46 2.18
C GLY A 65 0.68 16.03 2.93
N SER A 66 -0.18 16.81 2.27
CA SER A 66 -1.34 17.44 2.92
C SER A 66 -2.52 16.48 3.17
N SER A 67 -2.56 15.35 2.44
CA SER A 67 -3.55 14.29 2.64
C SER A 67 -2.88 13.07 3.22
N THR A 68 -3.28 12.70 4.44
CA THR A 68 -2.85 11.46 5.08
C THR A 68 -4.04 10.59 5.45
N ASP A 69 -3.80 9.30 5.56
CA ASP A 69 -4.69 8.33 6.19
C ASP A 69 -3.90 7.55 7.22
N THR A 70 -4.56 7.04 8.26
CA THR A 70 -3.89 6.31 9.34
C THR A 70 -4.55 4.96 9.52
N VAL A 71 -3.78 3.90 9.26
CA VAL A 71 -4.16 2.55 9.62
C VAL A 71 -3.86 2.37 11.10
N GLN A 72 -4.93 2.38 11.90
CA GLN A 72 -4.84 2.15 13.32
C GLN A 72 -4.42 0.72 13.65
N GLY A 73 -3.50 0.60 14.58
CA GLY A 73 -3.09 -0.66 15.16
C GLY A 73 -4.20 -1.29 16.02
N ILE A 74 -4.18 -2.63 16.11
CA ILE A 74 -5.16 -3.41 16.89
C ILE A 74 -4.42 -4.38 17.79
N ASP A 75 -4.55 -4.23 19.11
CA ASP A 75 -3.94 -5.15 20.07
C ASP A 75 -4.49 -6.57 19.87
N SER A 76 -3.67 -7.42 19.25
CA SER A 76 -3.98 -8.82 18.97
C SER A 76 -3.15 -9.77 19.85
N SER A 77 -2.57 -9.25 20.93
CA SER A 77 -1.97 -10.06 21.98
C SER A 77 -3.03 -10.87 22.72
N ALA A 78 -2.62 -11.84 23.52
CA ALA A 78 -3.55 -12.62 24.33
C ALA A 78 -4.40 -11.71 25.25
N ALA A 79 -3.79 -10.68 25.84
CA ALA A 79 -4.50 -9.71 26.68
C ALA A 79 -5.48 -8.85 25.86
N GLY A 80 -5.07 -8.33 24.69
CA GLY A 80 -5.92 -7.56 23.79
C GLY A 80 -7.11 -8.34 23.25
N LEU A 81 -6.93 -9.65 23.05
CA LEU A 81 -8.00 -10.58 22.66
C LEU A 81 -8.90 -11.00 23.83
N GLY A 82 -8.61 -10.55 25.05
CA GLY A 82 -9.43 -10.80 26.24
C GLY A 82 -9.12 -12.08 27.00
N PHE A 83 -8.01 -12.76 26.71
CA PHE A 83 -7.56 -13.89 27.54
C PHE A 83 -7.08 -13.38 28.90
N THR A 84 -7.52 -14.04 29.96
CA THR A 84 -6.96 -13.87 31.31
C THR A 84 -6.22 -15.14 31.73
N THR A 85 -5.67 -15.16 32.94
CA THR A 85 -5.17 -16.39 33.56
C THR A 85 -6.27 -17.46 33.53
N ALA A 86 -5.98 -18.59 32.88
CA ALA A 86 -6.89 -19.72 32.83
C ALA A 86 -6.86 -20.49 34.15
N ASP A 87 -8.04 -20.91 34.62
CA ASP A 87 -8.19 -21.83 35.76
C ASP A 87 -9.10 -22.98 35.34
N PHE A 88 -8.52 -24.13 35.03
CA PHE A 88 -9.25 -25.33 34.67
C PHE A 88 -9.53 -26.23 35.88
N SER A 89 -9.21 -25.79 37.10
CA SER A 89 -9.57 -26.54 38.31
C SER A 89 -11.07 -26.53 38.60
N THR A 90 -11.79 -25.54 38.05
CA THR A 90 -13.24 -25.36 38.22
C THR A 90 -13.96 -25.32 36.87
N ASP A 91 -15.21 -25.79 36.85
CA ASP A 91 -16.04 -25.72 35.63
C ASP A 91 -16.28 -24.27 35.20
N ALA A 92 -16.48 -23.37 36.16
CA ALA A 92 -16.65 -21.94 35.91
C ALA A 92 -15.43 -21.31 35.23
N GLY A 93 -14.21 -21.69 35.63
CA GLY A 93 -12.99 -21.20 35.00
C GLY A 93 -12.78 -21.75 33.58
N ILE A 94 -13.19 -22.99 33.32
CA ILE A 94 -13.20 -23.57 31.96
C ILE A 94 -14.23 -22.86 31.07
N GLU A 95 -15.44 -22.60 31.57
CA GLU A 95 -16.48 -21.87 30.86
C GLU A 95 -16.04 -20.44 30.53
N ALA A 96 -15.37 -19.76 31.47
CA ALA A 96 -14.79 -18.44 31.24
C ALA A 96 -13.74 -18.49 30.12
N ALA A 97 -12.80 -19.44 30.16
CA ALA A 97 -11.78 -19.59 29.12
C ALA A 97 -12.38 -19.94 27.74
N LEU A 98 -13.44 -20.75 27.70
CA LEU A 98 -14.17 -21.07 26.47
C LEU A 98 -14.83 -19.83 25.87
N SER A 99 -15.46 -19.01 26.72
CA SER A 99 -16.07 -17.75 26.30
C SER A 99 -15.00 -16.77 25.79
N GLN A 100 -13.89 -16.62 26.53
CA GLN A 100 -12.76 -15.79 26.12
C GLN A 100 -12.19 -16.23 24.77
N ALA A 101 -11.95 -17.53 24.59
CA ALA A 101 -11.44 -18.05 23.32
C ALA A 101 -12.41 -17.84 22.15
N SER A 102 -13.72 -17.89 22.41
CA SER A 102 -14.73 -17.60 21.38
C SER A 102 -14.75 -16.12 21.00
N THR A 103 -14.74 -15.22 21.99
CA THR A 103 -14.61 -13.78 21.76
C THR A 103 -13.30 -13.45 21.04
N ALA A 104 -12.18 -14.05 21.43
CA ALA A 104 -10.89 -13.86 20.77
C ALA A 104 -10.94 -14.24 19.28
N VAL A 105 -11.61 -15.34 18.93
CA VAL A 105 -11.80 -15.74 17.52
C VAL A 105 -12.58 -14.67 16.74
N ASP A 106 -13.66 -14.15 17.31
CA ASP A 106 -14.48 -13.14 16.65
C ASP A 106 -13.75 -11.78 16.53
N THR A 107 -12.99 -11.41 17.56
CA THR A 107 -12.11 -10.23 17.54
C THR A 107 -11.06 -10.36 16.44
N VAL A 108 -10.32 -11.48 16.37
CA VAL A 108 -9.32 -11.71 15.31
C VAL A 108 -9.92 -11.61 13.90
N ARG A 109 -11.13 -12.16 13.69
CA ARG A 109 -11.84 -12.07 12.41
C ARG A 109 -12.22 -10.64 12.07
N THR A 110 -12.72 -9.89 13.05
CA THR A 110 -13.09 -8.48 12.89
C THR A 110 -11.85 -7.64 12.59
N SER A 111 -10.76 -7.82 13.33
CA SER A 111 -9.49 -7.14 13.08
C SER A 111 -8.95 -7.43 11.67
N SER A 112 -9.00 -8.70 11.25
CA SER A 112 -8.57 -9.11 9.91
C SER A 112 -9.42 -8.45 8.81
N ALA A 113 -10.74 -8.35 9.01
CA ALA A 113 -11.64 -7.70 8.07
C ALA A 113 -11.35 -6.19 7.95
N THR A 114 -11.07 -5.52 9.07
CA THR A 114 -10.67 -4.10 9.09
C THR A 114 -9.38 -3.87 8.30
N LEU A 115 -8.34 -4.67 8.57
CA LEU A 115 -7.06 -4.56 7.86
C LEU A 115 -7.21 -4.86 6.35
N ALA A 116 -8.04 -5.85 5.98
CA ALA A 116 -8.31 -6.16 4.57
C ALA A 116 -9.08 -5.03 3.86
N SER A 117 -10.01 -4.38 4.55
CA SER A 117 -10.72 -3.20 4.03
C SER A 117 -9.76 -2.04 3.78
N ASN A 118 -8.88 -1.75 4.75
CA ASN A 118 -7.85 -0.72 4.62
C ASN A 118 -6.91 -1.03 3.44
N SER A 119 -6.44 -2.27 3.33
CA SER A 119 -5.60 -2.70 2.20
C SER A 119 -6.30 -2.53 0.84
N SER A 120 -7.60 -2.81 0.75
CA SER A 120 -8.37 -2.66 -0.48
C SER A 120 -8.56 -1.19 -0.87
N ALA A 121 -8.79 -0.32 0.11
CA ALA A 121 -8.87 1.13 -0.09
C ALA A 121 -7.54 1.69 -0.59
N LEU A 122 -6.41 1.27 0.02
CA LEU A 122 -5.07 1.66 -0.41
C LEU A 122 -4.74 1.15 -1.81
N GLN A 123 -5.10 -0.09 -2.16
CA GLN A 123 -4.90 -0.59 -3.53
C GLN A 123 -5.67 0.23 -4.57
N THR A 124 -6.90 0.64 -4.23
CA THR A 124 -7.69 1.51 -5.11
C THR A 124 -7.01 2.88 -5.31
N ARG A 125 -6.42 3.43 -4.23
CA ARG A 125 -5.65 4.68 -4.28
C ARG A 125 -4.38 4.55 -5.13
N ILE A 126 -3.65 3.43 -5.01
CA ILE A 126 -2.47 3.14 -5.83
C ILE A 126 -2.85 3.17 -7.31
N ASN A 127 -3.89 2.42 -7.69
CA ASN A 127 -4.34 2.35 -9.08
C ASN A 127 -4.77 3.73 -9.61
N PHE A 128 -5.53 4.50 -8.82
CA PHE A 128 -5.93 5.86 -9.20
C PHE A 128 -4.73 6.78 -9.40
N THR A 129 -3.73 6.69 -8.53
CA THR A 129 -2.53 7.53 -8.60
C THR A 129 -1.68 7.17 -9.81
N GLU A 130 -1.57 5.88 -10.13
CA GLU A 130 -0.91 5.39 -11.34
C GLU A 130 -1.61 5.88 -12.62
N ASP A 131 -2.93 5.77 -12.68
CA ASP A 131 -3.74 6.27 -13.80
C ASP A 131 -3.62 7.79 -13.97
N LEU A 132 -3.62 8.52 -12.85
CA LEU A 132 -3.42 9.97 -12.83
C LEU A 132 -2.02 10.34 -13.36
N ALA A 133 -0.97 9.66 -12.87
CA ALA A 133 0.40 9.88 -13.31
C ALA A 133 0.55 9.64 -14.82
N ASN A 134 0.04 8.50 -15.33
CA ASN A 134 0.05 8.18 -16.75
C ASN A 134 -0.69 9.22 -17.60
N THR A 135 -1.83 9.71 -17.12
CA THR A 135 -2.62 10.75 -17.79
C THR A 135 -1.86 12.08 -17.84
N LEU A 136 -1.23 12.49 -16.73
CA LEU A 136 -0.45 13.71 -16.64
C LEU A 136 0.81 13.63 -17.51
N GLU A 137 1.49 12.48 -17.57
CA GLU A 137 2.64 12.25 -18.45
C GLU A 137 2.23 12.40 -19.93
N SER A 138 1.12 11.76 -20.34
CA SER A 138 0.61 11.90 -21.71
C SER A 138 0.17 13.33 -22.03
N GLY A 139 -0.46 14.02 -21.08
CA GLY A 139 -0.86 15.42 -21.22
C GLY A 139 0.34 16.37 -21.35
N ALA A 140 1.39 16.14 -20.55
CA ALA A 140 2.63 16.88 -20.63
C ALA A 140 3.31 16.67 -21.99
N ALA A 141 3.45 15.41 -22.43
CA ALA A 141 3.96 15.07 -23.75
C ALA A 141 3.19 15.82 -24.86
N LYS A 142 1.85 15.82 -24.86
CA LYS A 142 1.08 16.57 -25.86
C LYS A 142 1.31 18.09 -25.85
N LEU A 143 1.66 18.67 -24.70
CA LEU A 143 1.92 20.11 -24.58
C LEU A 143 3.36 20.47 -24.96
N THR A 144 4.31 19.55 -24.76
CA THR A 144 5.74 19.78 -25.01
C THR A 144 6.20 19.22 -26.35
N ASP A 145 5.55 18.19 -26.86
CA ASP A 145 5.90 17.54 -28.11
C ASP A 145 5.53 18.46 -29.27
N ALA A 146 6.53 18.84 -30.05
CA ALA A 146 6.32 19.57 -31.27
C ALA A 146 5.66 18.66 -32.33
N ASP A 147 4.68 19.19 -33.07
CA ASP A 147 4.13 18.46 -34.21
C ASP A 147 5.21 18.35 -35.29
N LEU A 148 5.76 17.13 -35.43
CA LEU A 148 6.83 16.85 -36.38
C LEU A 148 6.42 17.14 -37.83
N ASN A 149 5.13 17.10 -38.18
CA ASN A 149 4.67 17.46 -39.52
C ASN A 149 4.69 18.97 -39.74
N GLU A 150 4.26 19.75 -38.75
CA GLU A 150 4.31 21.21 -38.79
C GLU A 150 5.76 21.70 -38.79
N GLU A 151 6.60 21.18 -37.90
CA GLU A 151 8.04 21.48 -37.88
C GLU A 151 8.73 21.04 -39.18
N ALA A 152 8.37 19.90 -39.76
CA ALA A 152 8.91 19.46 -41.05
C ALA A 152 8.49 20.37 -42.21
N ALA A 153 7.22 20.79 -42.24
CA ALA A 153 6.71 21.72 -43.25
C ALA A 153 7.33 23.11 -43.09
N ASN A 154 7.47 23.60 -41.86
CA ASN A 154 8.12 24.88 -41.55
C ASN A 154 9.61 24.84 -41.92
N ARG A 155 10.31 23.75 -41.61
CA ARG A 155 11.71 23.52 -42.00
C ARG A 155 11.87 23.49 -43.52
N LEU A 156 10.99 22.80 -44.24
CA LEU A 156 11.01 22.75 -45.70
C LEU A 156 10.73 24.13 -46.31
N SER A 157 9.75 24.86 -45.76
CA SER A 157 9.44 26.23 -46.14
C SER A 157 10.64 27.16 -45.92
N LEU A 158 11.29 27.06 -44.76
CA LEU A 158 12.49 27.83 -44.44
C LEU A 158 13.65 27.51 -45.38
N GLN A 159 13.93 26.23 -45.65
CA GLN A 159 14.94 25.81 -46.62
C GLN A 159 14.65 26.36 -48.02
N THR A 160 13.37 26.34 -48.43
CA THR A 160 12.93 26.89 -49.72
C THR A 160 13.13 28.41 -49.76
N ARG A 161 12.76 29.13 -48.70
CA ARG A 161 12.98 30.57 -48.57
C ARG A 161 14.47 30.93 -48.58
N GLN A 162 15.33 30.16 -47.93
CA GLN A 162 16.78 30.35 -47.95
C GLN A 162 17.36 30.10 -49.35
N ALA A 163 16.92 29.04 -50.04
CA ALA A 163 17.33 28.77 -51.42
C ALA A 163 16.90 29.90 -52.37
N LEU A 164 15.67 30.40 -52.24
CA LEU A 164 15.19 31.56 -53.00
C LEU A 164 16.00 32.83 -52.66
N GLY A 165 16.30 33.07 -51.38
CA GLY A 165 17.14 34.18 -50.94
C GLY A 165 18.54 34.13 -51.53
N ASN A 166 19.19 32.97 -51.51
CA ASN A 166 20.52 32.77 -52.09
C ASN A 166 20.50 32.94 -53.62
N ASN A 167 19.48 32.41 -54.31
CA ASN A 167 19.32 32.62 -55.75
C ASN A 167 19.06 34.08 -56.09
N ALA A 168 18.21 34.78 -55.32
CA ALA A 168 17.94 36.21 -55.51
C ALA A 168 19.20 37.06 -55.29
N LEU A 169 20.01 36.76 -54.27
CA LEU A 169 21.32 37.39 -54.06
C LEU A 169 22.30 37.10 -55.21
N GLY A 170 22.34 35.86 -55.69
CA GLY A 170 23.14 35.47 -56.85
C GLY A 170 22.74 36.22 -58.13
N LEU A 171 21.44 36.36 -58.38
CA LEU A 171 20.88 37.13 -59.50
C LEU A 171 21.17 38.63 -59.36
N ALA A 172 21.03 39.19 -58.16
CA ALA A 172 21.36 40.60 -57.90
C ALA A 172 22.85 40.87 -58.17
N ALA A 173 23.76 40.02 -57.66
CA ALA A 173 25.20 40.15 -57.89
C ALA A 173 25.63 39.88 -59.34
N GLN A 174 24.86 39.11 -60.12
CA GLN A 174 25.05 38.95 -61.56
C GLN A 174 24.54 40.17 -62.34
N SER A 175 23.37 40.71 -61.97
CA SER A 175 22.79 41.93 -62.55
C SER A 175 23.70 43.13 -62.35
N GLU A 176 24.23 43.33 -61.14
CA GLU A 176 25.21 44.40 -60.86
C GLU A 176 26.49 44.27 -61.69
N ARG A 177 26.99 43.04 -61.91
CA ARG A 177 28.14 42.79 -62.80
C ARG A 177 27.83 43.00 -64.28
N ALA A 178 26.64 42.62 -64.73
CA ALA A 178 26.19 42.87 -66.10
C ALA A 178 26.05 44.37 -66.39
N ILE A 179 25.58 45.15 -65.41
CA ILE A 179 25.55 46.62 -65.47
C ILE A 179 26.99 47.17 -65.52
N LEU A 180 27.89 46.71 -64.65
CA LEU A 180 29.30 47.14 -64.67
C LEU A 180 30.03 46.80 -65.98
N GLY A 181 29.72 45.67 -66.62
CA GLY A 181 30.28 45.31 -67.93
C GLY A 181 29.71 46.08 -69.12
N LEU A 182 28.59 46.78 -68.96
CA LEU A 182 28.00 47.64 -70.00
C LEU A 182 28.57 49.07 -69.97
N PHE A 183 29.15 49.49 -68.85
CA PHE A 183 29.68 50.84 -68.64
C PHE A 183 31.19 50.87 -68.37
N GLY A 184 31.88 49.71 -68.42
CA GLY A 184 33.32 49.55 -68.26
C GLY A 184 34.04 49.24 -69.56
#